data_AF-E5XU02-F1
#
_entry.id   AF-E5XU02-F1
#
_cell.length_a   1.000
_cell.length_b   1.000
_cell.length_c   1.000
_cell.angle_alpha   90.00
_cell.angle_beta   90.00
_cell.angle_gamma   90.00
#
_symmetry.space_group_name_H-M   'P 1'
#
loop_
_entity.id
_entity.type
_entity.pdbx_description
1 polymer ?
#
loop_
_entity_poly.entity_id
_entity_poly.type
_entity_poly.pdbx_seq_one_letter_code
_entity_poly.pdbx_strand_id
1 'polypeptide(L)'
;MSLRLAAALAALACGVGPFVAVPSALAAPAGRNNDHDCEAFEANDDAIQGDLDAINDVVAGYYTSWVGNSFFGDEQYGDFDADDMNTILSATSSLSARADSVKKGMQTRGAILALDRLANDSRAVNDTARKIADGTYRPRQLGLVKDMLFRSMNNYHNAHSLACNGDIVEPQH
;
A
#
# COMPACT_ATOMS: atom_id res chain seq x y z
N MET A 1 40.49 -50.80 -6.30
CA MET A 1 40.58 -49.36 -6.62
C MET A 1 39.39 -48.68 -5.95
N SER A 2 39.37 -48.38 -4.64
CA SER A 2 40.24 -47.58 -3.76
C SER A 2 40.24 -46.08 -4.05
N LEU A 3 39.33 -45.37 -3.36
CA LEU A 3 39.44 -44.03 -2.73
C LEU A 3 38.03 -43.77 -2.11
N ARG A 4 37.71 -44.08 -0.82
CA ARG A 4 38.14 -43.48 0.47
C ARG A 4 38.18 -41.95 0.39
N LEU A 5 37.64 -41.14 1.31
CA LEU A 5 36.90 -41.26 2.56
C LEU A 5 36.60 -39.79 2.97
N ALA A 6 35.64 -39.61 3.87
CA ALA A 6 35.62 -38.60 4.94
C ALA A 6 34.83 -37.30 4.71
N ALA A 7 33.83 -37.20 5.57
CA ALA A 7 33.11 -36.03 5.97
C ALA A 7 33.95 -35.11 6.89
N ALA A 8 33.43 -33.88 7.03
CA ALA A 8 33.35 -33.08 8.25
C ALA A 8 34.56 -32.23 8.74
N LEU A 9 34.23 -30.94 8.88
CA LEU A 9 34.59 -29.97 9.94
C LEU A 9 36.02 -29.44 10.09
N ALA A 10 36.15 -28.10 9.95
CA ALA A 10 36.53 -27.11 10.99
C ALA A 10 37.06 -25.83 10.29
N ALA A 11 36.38 -24.67 10.33
CA ALA A 11 36.20 -23.71 11.44
C ALA A 11 37.43 -22.84 11.74
N LEU A 12 37.31 -21.53 11.45
CA LEU A 12 37.97 -20.37 12.10
C LEU A 12 37.26 -19.10 11.56
N ALA A 13 36.15 -18.64 12.13
CA ALA A 13 35.97 -17.93 13.41
C ALA A 13 36.53 -16.51 13.43
N CYS A 14 35.61 -15.52 13.40
CA CYS A 14 35.58 -14.23 14.13
C CYS A 14 34.52 -13.35 13.42
N GLY A 15 33.37 -12.95 13.96
CA GLY A 15 32.70 -13.10 15.24
C GLY A 15 31.33 -12.38 15.17
N VAL A 16 30.43 -12.75 16.10
CA VAL A 16 29.19 -12.08 16.57
C VAL A 16 27.93 -11.93 15.67
N GLY A 17 26.90 -12.75 15.97
CA GLY A 17 25.47 -12.35 15.98
C GLY A 17 24.51 -13.10 15.04
N PRO A 18 23.35 -13.63 15.50
CA PRO A 18 22.39 -14.31 14.63
C PRO A 18 21.50 -13.25 13.97
N PHE A 19 21.97 -12.66 12.87
CA PHE A 19 21.07 -11.94 11.99
C PHE A 19 20.40 -12.96 11.08
N VAL A 20 19.10 -13.16 11.34
CA VAL A 20 18.10 -13.63 10.39
C VAL A 20 18.53 -13.16 9.00
N ALA A 21 18.79 -14.11 8.10
CA ALA A 21 18.95 -13.81 6.70
C ALA A 21 17.64 -13.16 6.23
N VAL A 22 17.61 -11.83 6.23
CA VAL A 22 16.69 -11.08 5.39
C VAL A 22 16.98 -11.62 3.99
N PRO A 23 16.03 -12.22 3.28
CA PRO A 23 16.29 -12.64 1.92
C PRO A 23 16.71 -11.37 1.18
N SER A 24 17.98 -11.35 0.77
CA SER A 24 18.56 -10.30 -0.05
C SER A 24 17.57 -9.99 -1.14
N ALA A 25 17.25 -8.70 -1.24
CA ALA A 25 16.49 -8.08 -2.30
C ALA A 25 16.47 -8.96 -3.55
N LEU A 26 15.26 -9.40 -3.94
CA LEU A 26 14.97 -9.67 -5.34
C LEU A 26 15.47 -8.42 -6.09
N ALA A 27 16.68 -8.50 -6.63
CA ALA A 27 17.09 -7.62 -7.69
C ALA A 27 16.17 -7.99 -8.85
N ALA A 28 15.04 -7.28 -8.94
CA ALA A 28 14.19 -7.31 -10.11
C ALA A 28 15.12 -7.08 -11.32
N PRO A 29 15.03 -7.90 -12.37
CA PRO A 29 15.81 -7.64 -13.58
C PRO A 29 15.50 -6.21 -14.02
N ALA A 30 16.54 -5.38 -14.16
CA ALA A 30 16.40 -4.00 -14.59
C ALA A 30 15.59 -3.97 -15.89
N GLY A 31 14.50 -3.22 -15.80
CA GLY A 31 13.35 -3.30 -16.67
C GLY A 31 13.64 -3.09 -18.15
N ARG A 32 12.76 -3.65 -18.97
CA ARG A 32 12.38 -2.98 -20.20
C ARG A 32 11.71 -1.67 -19.77
N ASN A 33 12.43 -0.55 -19.86
CA ASN A 33 11.87 0.79 -19.67
C ASN A 33 10.51 0.86 -20.39
N ASN A 34 9.45 1.06 -19.62
CA ASN A 34 8.11 1.18 -20.16
C ASN A 34 7.68 2.64 -20.07
N ASP A 35 8.42 3.48 -20.81
CA ASP A 35 8.31 4.94 -20.77
C ASP A 35 6.85 5.41 -20.97
N HIS A 36 6.08 4.70 -21.80
CA HIS A 36 4.65 4.98 -22.00
C HIS A 36 3.81 4.83 -20.71
N ASP A 37 3.94 3.70 -20.01
CA ASP A 37 3.17 3.47 -18.78
C ASP A 37 3.70 4.34 -17.63
N CYS A 38 5.00 4.61 -17.60
CA CYS A 38 5.64 5.50 -16.65
C CYS A 38 5.10 6.93 -16.80
N GLU A 39 5.15 7.51 -18.00
CA GLU A 39 4.64 8.86 -18.28
C GLU A 39 3.15 8.99 -17.95
N ALA A 40 2.35 7.96 -18.27
CA ALA A 40 0.93 7.95 -17.94
C ALA A 40 0.66 7.96 -16.42
N PHE A 41 1.51 7.26 -15.65
CA PHE A 41 1.43 7.25 -14.19
C PHE A 41 1.93 8.57 -13.60
N GLU A 42 3.10 9.06 -14.05
CA GLU A 42 3.72 10.33 -13.60
C GLU A 42 2.78 11.51 -13.81
N ALA A 43 2.01 11.54 -14.90
CA ALA A 43 1.00 12.56 -15.15
C ALA A 43 -0.13 12.61 -14.09
N ASN A 44 -0.26 11.59 -13.25
CA ASN A 44 -1.25 11.47 -12.20
C ASN A 44 -0.64 11.30 -10.79
N ASP A 45 0.69 11.26 -10.67
CA ASP A 45 1.41 10.89 -9.44
C ASP A 45 1.06 11.82 -8.27
N ASP A 46 1.26 13.13 -8.47
CA ASP A 46 0.93 14.17 -7.49
C ASP A 46 -0.54 14.13 -7.06
N ALA A 47 -1.46 13.83 -7.98
CA ALA A 47 -2.89 13.80 -7.70
C ALA A 47 -3.29 12.55 -6.91
N ILE A 48 -2.70 11.40 -7.23
CA ILE A 48 -2.92 10.14 -6.51
C ILE A 48 -2.32 10.24 -5.10
N GLN A 49 -1.10 10.76 -4.99
CA GLN A 49 -0.46 11.00 -3.70
C GLN A 49 -1.23 12.01 -2.86
N GLY A 50 -1.69 13.12 -3.45
CA GLY A 50 -2.50 14.10 -2.75
C GLY A 50 -3.81 13.53 -2.19
N ASP A 51 -4.48 12.62 -2.92
CA ASP A 51 -5.65 11.93 -2.39
C ASP A 51 -5.30 11.00 -1.22
N LEU A 52 -4.20 10.23 -1.33
CA LEU A 52 -3.74 9.33 -0.28
C LEU A 52 -3.36 10.10 0.99
N ASP A 53 -2.67 11.24 0.85
CA ASP A 53 -2.27 12.11 1.94
C ASP A 53 -3.50 12.72 2.63
N ALA A 54 -4.48 13.22 1.86
CA ALA A 54 -5.73 13.73 2.40
C ALA A 54 -6.50 12.68 3.20
N ILE A 55 -6.55 11.43 2.71
CA ILE A 55 -7.17 10.32 3.45
C ILE A 55 -6.37 10.03 4.72
N ASN A 56 -5.03 10.00 4.63
CA ASN A 56 -4.15 9.69 5.75
C ASN A 56 -4.25 10.71 6.87
N ASP A 57 -4.23 12.00 6.54
CA ASP A 57 -4.27 13.08 7.53
C ASP A 57 -5.54 13.02 8.37
N VAL A 58 -6.69 12.83 7.71
CA VAL A 58 -7.97 12.68 8.41
C VAL A 58 -7.95 11.39 9.25
N VAL A 59 -7.66 10.24 8.65
CA VAL A 59 -7.69 8.93 9.35
C VAL A 59 -6.71 8.88 10.53
N ALA A 60 -5.54 9.51 10.42
CA ALA A 60 -4.54 9.57 11.49
C ALA A 60 -5.03 10.39 12.69
N GLY A 61 -5.73 11.50 12.46
CA GLY A 61 -6.37 12.30 13.51
C GLY A 61 -7.35 11.46 14.33
N TYR A 62 -8.25 10.74 13.66
CA TYR A 62 -9.23 9.88 14.34
C TYR A 62 -8.61 8.65 15.00
N TYR A 63 -7.62 8.03 14.37
CA TYR A 63 -6.92 6.89 14.97
C TYR A 63 -6.22 7.29 16.28
N THR A 64 -5.59 8.46 16.32
CA THR A 64 -4.91 8.97 17.51
C THR A 64 -5.90 9.25 18.63
N SER A 65 -7.04 9.88 18.31
CA SER A 65 -8.15 10.10 19.25
C SER A 65 -8.71 8.77 19.79
N TRP A 66 -8.94 7.79 18.90
CA TRP A 66 -9.44 6.48 19.27
C TRP A 66 -8.48 5.72 20.21
N VAL A 67 -7.20 5.61 19.85
CA VAL A 67 -6.20 4.94 20.69
C VAL A 67 -6.06 5.63 22.04
N GLY A 68 -6.03 6.97 22.07
CA GLY A 68 -5.97 7.75 23.30
C GLY A 68 -7.16 7.48 24.23
N ASN A 69 -8.38 7.66 23.74
CA ASN A 69 -9.59 7.51 24.55
C ASN A 69 -9.84 6.05 24.98
N SER A 70 -9.49 5.09 24.13
CA SER A 70 -9.56 3.65 24.48
C SER A 70 -8.58 3.26 25.58
N PHE A 71 -7.43 3.93 25.70
CA PHE A 71 -6.43 3.64 26.73
C PHE A 71 -6.77 4.27 28.08
N PHE A 72 -7.44 5.44 28.07
CA PHE A 72 -7.78 6.19 29.28
C PHE A 72 -9.20 5.93 29.81
N GLY A 73 -10.01 5.14 29.11
CA GLY A 73 -11.32 4.68 29.59
C GLY A 73 -12.46 5.70 29.46
N ASP A 74 -12.21 6.84 28.81
CA ASP A 74 -13.26 7.80 28.45
C ASP A 74 -13.89 7.39 27.11
N GLU A 75 -15.06 6.74 27.16
CA GLU A 75 -15.83 6.34 25.96
C GLU A 75 -16.50 7.53 25.23
N GLN A 76 -16.04 8.77 25.44
CA GLN A 76 -16.46 9.90 24.62
C GLN A 76 -15.65 9.90 23.33
N TYR A 77 -16.20 9.26 22.30
CA TYR A 77 -15.73 9.44 20.94
C TYR A 77 -16.18 10.83 20.49
N GLY A 78 -15.24 11.67 20.03
CA GLY A 78 -15.63 12.88 19.32
C GLY A 78 -16.46 12.49 18.09
N ASP A 79 -17.57 13.17 17.86
CA ASP A 79 -18.27 13.07 16.59
C ASP A 79 -17.29 13.41 15.46
N PHE A 80 -17.41 12.71 14.33
CA PHE A 80 -16.66 13.06 13.15
C PHE A 80 -17.02 14.48 12.72
N ASP A 81 -16.01 15.30 12.44
CA ASP A 81 -16.24 16.56 11.76
C ASP A 81 -16.84 16.26 10.37
N ALA A 82 -17.93 16.95 10.03
CA ALA A 82 -18.57 16.81 8.74
C ALA A 82 -17.60 17.16 7.60
N ASP A 83 -16.69 18.11 7.83
CA ASP A 83 -15.69 18.53 6.84
C ASP A 83 -14.63 17.45 6.60
N ASP A 84 -14.21 16.75 7.65
CA ASP A 84 -13.30 15.60 7.57
C ASP A 84 -13.94 14.43 6.81
N MET A 85 -15.22 14.14 7.09
CA MET A 85 -15.94 13.10 6.38
C MET A 85 -16.13 13.43 4.90
N ASN A 86 -16.46 14.68 4.58
CA ASN A 86 -16.54 15.15 3.20
C ASN A 86 -15.17 15.03 2.50
N THR A 87 -14.08 15.30 3.21
CA THR A 87 -12.71 15.15 2.70
C THR A 87 -12.40 13.69 2.36
N ILE A 88 -12.67 12.74 3.27
CA ILE A 88 -12.48 11.31 3.00
C ILE A 88 -13.33 10.86 1.80
N LEU A 89 -14.61 11.23 1.77
CA LEU A 89 -15.53 10.84 0.70
C LEU A 89 -15.07 11.38 -0.66
N SER A 90 -14.62 12.63 -0.71
CA SER A 90 -14.09 13.27 -1.91
C SER A 90 -12.80 12.59 -2.38
N ALA A 91 -11.80 12.48 -1.50
CA ALA A 91 -10.48 11.93 -1.82
C ALA A 91 -10.56 10.46 -2.26
N THR A 92 -11.35 9.63 -1.57
CA THR A 92 -11.50 8.21 -1.95
C THR A 92 -12.26 8.02 -3.27
N SER A 93 -13.28 8.84 -3.53
CA SER A 93 -13.97 8.83 -4.83
C SER A 93 -13.00 9.21 -5.94
N SER A 94 -12.22 10.28 -5.72
CA SER A 94 -11.22 10.78 -6.67
C SER A 94 -10.12 9.75 -6.96
N LEU A 95 -9.55 9.17 -5.91
CA LEU A 95 -8.48 8.16 -5.98
C LEU A 95 -8.92 6.93 -6.77
N SER A 96 -10.13 6.42 -6.49
CA SER A 96 -10.64 5.25 -7.22
C SER A 96 -10.88 5.54 -8.70
N ALA A 97 -11.41 6.72 -9.03
CA ALA A 97 -11.64 7.15 -10.41
C ALA A 97 -10.33 7.39 -11.16
N ARG A 98 -9.33 8.01 -10.52
CA ARG A 98 -7.99 8.20 -11.08
C ARG A 98 -7.30 6.87 -11.33
N ALA A 99 -7.27 5.97 -10.36
CA ALA A 99 -6.68 4.65 -10.52
C ALA A 99 -7.35 3.86 -11.67
N ASP A 100 -8.69 3.93 -11.79
CA ASP A 100 -9.43 3.34 -12.91
C ASP A 100 -9.12 3.98 -14.27
N SER A 101 -8.84 5.28 -14.29
CA SER A 101 -8.48 6.01 -15.50
C SER A 101 -7.08 5.64 -15.97
N VAL A 102 -6.10 5.71 -15.05
CA VAL A 102 -4.69 5.39 -15.34
C VAL A 102 -4.56 3.95 -15.84
N LYS A 103 -5.19 2.98 -15.18
CA LYS A 103 -5.04 1.56 -15.56
C LYS A 103 -5.58 1.24 -16.96
N LYS A 104 -6.53 2.01 -17.50
CA LYS A 104 -7.08 1.79 -18.86
C LYS A 104 -6.04 2.05 -19.95
N GLY A 105 -5.08 2.94 -19.68
CA GLY A 105 -4.00 3.26 -20.61
C GLY A 105 -2.80 2.32 -20.49
N MET A 106 -2.72 1.53 -19.42
CA MET A 106 -1.51 0.75 -19.13
C MET A 106 -1.41 -0.56 -19.92
N GLN A 107 -0.17 -0.97 -20.16
CA GLN A 107 0.17 -2.25 -20.79
C GLN A 107 0.74 -3.26 -19.78
N THR A 108 1.37 -2.78 -18.70
CA THR A 108 2.01 -3.60 -17.67
C THR A 108 0.97 -4.27 -16.78
N ARG A 109 0.94 -5.62 -16.75
CA ARG A 109 -0.11 -6.36 -16.05
C ARG A 109 -0.03 -6.19 -14.54
N GLY A 110 1.18 -6.17 -13.99
CA GLY A 110 1.41 -5.92 -12.57
C GLY A 110 0.97 -4.53 -12.15
N ALA A 111 1.24 -3.49 -12.98
CA ALA A 111 0.78 -2.13 -12.71
C ALA A 111 -0.75 -2.02 -12.74
N ILE A 112 -1.40 -2.66 -13.72
CA ILE A 112 -2.87 -2.73 -13.80
C ILE A 112 -3.45 -3.38 -12.53
N LEU A 113 -2.89 -4.52 -12.10
CA LEU A 113 -3.34 -5.22 -10.90
C LEU A 113 -3.14 -4.38 -9.62
N ALA A 114 -2.04 -3.65 -9.52
CA ALA A 114 -1.77 -2.78 -8.40
C ALA A 114 -2.76 -1.60 -8.36
N LEU A 115 -3.04 -0.96 -9.50
CA LEU A 115 -4.05 0.09 -9.61
C LEU A 115 -5.48 -0.42 -9.35
N ASP A 116 -5.82 -1.63 -9.77
CA ASP A 116 -7.09 -2.28 -9.45
C ASP A 116 -7.26 -2.44 -7.93
N ARG A 117 -6.21 -2.89 -7.25
CA ARG A 117 -6.21 -3.03 -5.79
C ARG A 117 -6.32 -1.68 -5.10
N LEU A 118 -5.59 -0.66 -5.57
CA LEU A 118 -5.70 0.72 -5.08
C LEU A 118 -7.14 1.24 -5.22
N ALA A 119 -7.76 1.08 -6.39
CA ALA A 119 -9.13 1.51 -6.63
C ALA A 119 -10.13 0.77 -5.72
N ASN A 120 -9.95 -0.54 -5.52
CA ASN A 120 -10.81 -1.35 -4.67
C ASN A 120 -10.67 -1.00 -3.18
N ASP A 121 -9.44 -0.84 -2.68
CA ASP A 121 -9.20 -0.39 -1.31
C ASP A 121 -9.84 0.99 -1.11
N SER A 122 -9.67 1.94 -2.05
CA SER A 122 -10.27 3.27 -1.98
C SER A 122 -11.81 3.24 -1.93
N ARG A 123 -12.46 2.40 -2.76
CA ARG A 123 -13.93 2.23 -2.72
C ARG A 123 -14.40 1.66 -1.38
N ALA A 124 -13.67 0.70 -0.81
CA ALA A 124 -14.03 0.13 0.48
C ALA A 124 -13.88 1.14 1.63
N VAL A 125 -12.89 2.04 1.55
CA VAL A 125 -12.79 3.18 2.48
C VAL A 125 -13.97 4.14 2.27
N ASN A 126 -14.31 4.49 1.03
CA ASN A 126 -15.47 5.34 0.72
C ASN A 126 -16.77 4.76 1.30
N ASP A 127 -17.02 3.47 1.09
CA ASP A 127 -18.21 2.79 1.61
C ASP A 127 -18.25 2.77 3.14
N THR A 128 -17.09 2.59 3.79
CA THR A 128 -16.98 2.66 5.24
C THR A 128 -17.27 4.07 5.74
N ALA A 129 -16.73 5.08 5.06
CA ALA A 129 -16.95 6.49 5.37
C ALA A 129 -18.44 6.86 5.24
N ARG A 130 -19.13 6.43 4.18
CA ARG A 130 -20.58 6.64 4.01
C ARG A 130 -21.39 6.04 5.15
N LYS A 131 -21.08 4.80 5.53
CA LYS A 131 -21.75 4.10 6.64
C LYS A 131 -21.52 4.76 8.00
N ILE A 132 -20.42 5.49 8.17
CA ILE A 132 -20.18 6.25 9.40
C ILE A 132 -20.95 7.57 9.35
N ALA A 133 -20.94 8.26 8.22
CA ALA A 133 -21.69 9.50 8.02
C ALA A 133 -23.22 9.34 8.14
N ASP A 134 -23.76 8.20 7.73
CA ASP A 134 -25.19 7.88 7.85
C ASP A 134 -25.58 7.26 9.20
N GLY A 135 -24.61 7.07 10.11
CA GLY A 135 -24.82 6.48 11.44
C GLY A 135 -25.01 4.95 11.47
N THR A 136 -24.86 4.26 10.34
CA THR A 136 -24.95 2.78 10.27
C THR A 136 -23.79 2.11 11.01
N TYR A 137 -22.59 2.71 10.99
CA TYR A 137 -21.35 2.18 11.54
C TYR A 137 -20.81 3.03 12.69
N ARG A 138 -20.02 2.40 13.56
CA ARG A 138 -19.36 3.11 14.66
C ARG A 138 -18.03 3.72 14.19
N PRO A 139 -17.64 4.90 14.72
CA PRO A 139 -16.34 5.54 14.47
C PRO A 139 -15.13 4.61 14.48
N ARG A 140 -15.08 3.63 15.40
CA ARG A 140 -13.99 2.64 15.53
C ARG A 140 -13.71 1.83 14.27
N GLN A 141 -14.66 1.74 13.33
CA GLN A 141 -14.48 0.99 12.09
C GLN A 141 -13.60 1.71 11.08
N LEU A 142 -13.37 3.03 11.23
CA LEU A 142 -12.29 3.74 10.52
C LEU A 142 -10.89 3.32 11.01
N GLY A 143 -10.76 2.66 12.17
CA GLY A 143 -9.51 1.99 12.54
C GLY A 143 -9.10 0.91 11.52
N LEU A 144 -10.07 0.23 10.89
CA LEU A 144 -9.82 -0.75 9.82
C LEU A 144 -9.37 -0.08 8.53
N VAL A 145 -9.76 1.18 8.30
CA VAL A 145 -9.36 1.98 7.14
C VAL A 145 -7.86 2.28 7.16
N LYS A 146 -7.24 2.40 8.33
CA LYS A 146 -5.79 2.59 8.44
C LYS A 146 -5.01 1.43 7.80
N ASP A 147 -5.45 0.19 8.00
CA ASP A 147 -4.84 -0.97 7.37
C ASP A 147 -5.04 -0.96 5.85
N MET A 148 -6.22 -0.54 5.38
CA MET A 148 -6.50 -0.40 3.94
C MET A 148 -5.66 0.70 3.30
N LEU A 149 -5.41 1.79 4.03
CA LEU A 149 -4.56 2.89 3.60
C LEU A 149 -3.10 2.45 3.46
N PHE A 150 -2.57 1.70 4.43
CA PHE A 150 -1.23 1.10 4.30
C PHE A 150 -1.12 0.19 3.07
N ARG A 151 -2.12 -0.64 2.80
CA ARG A 151 -2.16 -1.43 1.57
C ARG A 151 -2.27 -0.56 0.32
N SER A 152 -3.06 0.51 0.36
CA SER A 152 -3.22 1.46 -0.74
C SER A 152 -1.90 2.14 -1.10
N MET A 153 -1.14 2.62 -0.11
CA MET A 153 0.19 3.20 -0.34
C MET A 153 1.16 2.18 -0.96
N ASN A 154 1.13 0.92 -0.50
CA ASN A 154 1.94 -0.13 -1.12
C ASN A 154 1.51 -0.43 -2.56
N ASN A 155 0.20 -0.46 -2.83
CA ASN A 155 -0.33 -0.65 -4.18
C ASN A 155 0.05 0.51 -5.10
N TYR A 156 0.02 1.74 -4.60
CA TYR A 156 0.50 2.94 -5.30
C TYR A 156 1.98 2.82 -5.67
N HIS A 157 2.87 2.56 -4.69
CA HIS A 157 4.30 2.41 -4.96
C HIS A 157 4.61 1.24 -5.91
N ASN A 158 3.89 0.11 -5.76
CA ASN A 158 4.04 -1.02 -6.67
C ASN A 158 3.57 -0.67 -8.08
N ALA A 159 2.45 0.06 -8.22
CA ALA A 159 1.94 0.49 -9.50
C ALA A 159 2.96 1.40 -10.21
N HIS A 160 3.52 2.38 -9.51
CA HIS A 160 4.57 3.26 -10.04
C HIS A 160 5.79 2.42 -10.47
N SER A 161 6.35 1.62 -9.56
CA SER A 161 7.55 0.82 -9.84
C SER A 161 7.35 -0.10 -11.05
N LEU A 162 6.19 -0.75 -11.16
CA LEU A 162 5.89 -1.66 -12.27
C LEU A 162 5.60 -0.90 -13.56
N ALA A 163 4.94 0.26 -13.49
CA ALA A 163 4.69 1.11 -14.65
C ALA A 163 6.01 1.57 -15.30
N CYS A 164 7.01 1.95 -14.49
CA CYS A 164 8.28 2.44 -15.03
C CYS A 164 9.29 1.33 -15.36
N ASN A 165 9.32 0.25 -14.58
CA ASN A 165 10.32 -0.81 -14.73
C ASN A 165 9.78 -2.09 -15.40
N GLY A 166 8.48 -2.16 -15.69
CA GLY A 166 7.83 -3.35 -16.23
C GLY A 166 7.64 -4.47 -15.19
N ASP A 167 6.99 -5.56 -15.63
CA ASP A 167 6.79 -6.75 -14.81
C ASP A 167 8.12 -7.51 -14.60
N ILE A 168 8.29 -8.11 -13.40
CA ILE A 168 9.38 -9.07 -13.17
C ILE A 168 9.11 -10.29 -14.06
N VAL A 169 9.83 -10.38 -15.18
CA VAL A 169 9.81 -11.56 -16.04
C VAL A 169 10.66 -12.64 -15.38
N GLU A 170 10.07 -13.75 -14.96
CA GLU A 170 10.86 -14.94 -14.58
C GLU A 170 11.75 -15.33 -15.77
N PRO A 171 13.05 -15.58 -15.57
CA PRO A 171 13.90 -16.07 -16.65
C PRO A 171 13.32 -17.39 -17.15
N GLN A 172 12.91 -17.41 -18.42
CA GLN A 172 12.44 -18.63 -19.06
C GLN A 172 13.58 -19.65 -19.06
N HIS A 173 13.41 -20.72 -18.30
CA HIS A 173 14.32 -21.87 -18.22
C HIS A 173 14.15 -22.80 -19.43
#